data_AF-A0A841Y0H5-F1
#
_entry.id   AF-A0A841Y0H5-F1
#
_cell.length_a   1.000
_cell.length_b   1.000
_cell.length_c   1.000
_cell.angle_alpha   90.00
_cell.angle_beta   90.00
_cell.angle_gamma   90.00
#
_symmetry.space_group_name_H-M   'P 1'
#
loop_
_entity.id
_entity.type
_entity.pdbx_description
1 polymer ?
#
loop_
_entity_poly.entity_id
_entity_poly.type
_entity_poly.pdbx_seq_one_letter_code
_entity_poly.pdbx_strand_id
1 'polypeptide(L)'
;MLRKRNRGSYWKWIWLSIGVLFLLIAGIFTFFYSAQKPVRADEATALARIDGKVDLKQQDDFYLYNGANGVYYVLTGKNSKGKDIIVWVPKSKKDTVVVKYASDGISKNEAIAKVKQEKNPAKLLNVTLGMDKGVPIWEISYLDSSGSLNYYDVDFETGEWYRAIENL
;
A
#
# COMPACT_ATOMS: atom_id res chain seq x y z
N MET A 1 -32.65 -54.61 28.14
CA MET A 1 -32.68 -53.14 28.32
C MET A 1 -31.72 -52.48 27.32
N LEU A 2 -32.23 -51.77 26.31
CA LEU A 2 -31.41 -51.07 25.32
C LEU A 2 -31.20 -49.62 25.77
N ARG A 3 -29.96 -49.27 26.14
CA ARG A 3 -29.56 -47.90 26.52
C ARG A 3 -29.62 -47.00 25.28
N LYS A 4 -30.60 -46.09 25.24
CA LYS A 4 -30.73 -45.05 24.20
C LYS A 4 -29.49 -44.16 24.27
N ARG A 5 -28.50 -44.41 23.41
CA ARG A 5 -27.26 -43.62 23.34
C ARG A 5 -27.64 -42.19 22.98
N ASN A 6 -27.46 -41.28 23.92
CA ASN A 6 -27.91 -39.89 23.84
C ASN A 6 -27.04 -39.13 22.82
N ARG A 7 -27.31 -39.38 21.52
CA ARG A 7 -26.60 -38.81 20.37
C ARG A 7 -26.91 -37.33 20.12
N GLY A 8 -27.72 -36.71 20.97
CA GLY A 8 -28.25 -35.35 20.78
C GLY A 8 -27.48 -34.23 21.51
N SER A 9 -26.38 -34.53 22.22
CA SER A 9 -25.62 -33.51 22.96
C SER A 9 -24.45 -32.94 22.14
N TYR A 10 -23.63 -33.79 21.53
CA TYR A 10 -22.43 -33.36 20.79
C TYR A 10 -22.75 -32.59 19.51
N TRP A 11 -23.85 -32.91 18.82
CA TRP A 11 -24.28 -32.14 17.65
C TRP A 11 -24.63 -30.70 18.01
N LYS A 12 -25.20 -30.45 19.20
CA LYS A 12 -25.50 -29.08 19.66
C LYS A 12 -24.23 -28.27 19.88
N TRP A 13 -23.20 -28.88 20.45
CA TRP A 13 -21.88 -28.25 20.63
C TRP A 13 -21.15 -28.04 19.31
N ILE A 14 -21.27 -28.97 18.34
CA ILE A 14 -20.72 -28.81 16.99
C ILE A 14 -21.38 -27.62 16.27
N TRP A 15 -22.71 -27.55 16.27
CA TRP A 15 -23.44 -26.44 15.66
C TRP A 15 -23.17 -25.10 16.36
N LEU A 16 -23.03 -25.10 17.69
CA LEU A 16 -22.64 -23.92 18.45
C LEU A 16 -21.24 -23.45 18.04
N SER A 17 -20.26 -24.35 17.98
CA SER A 17 -18.90 -24.03 17.55
C SER A 17 -18.83 -23.52 16.11
N ILE A 18 -19.62 -24.10 15.19
CA ILE A 18 -19.74 -23.61 13.82
C ILE A 18 -20.35 -22.21 13.78
N GLY A 19 -21.40 -21.95 14.57
CA GLY A 19 -22.01 -20.63 14.68
C GLY A 19 -21.04 -19.58 15.22
N VAL A 20 -20.27 -19.91 16.26
CA VAL A 20 -19.23 -19.04 16.80
C VAL A 20 -18.14 -18.77 15.76
N LEU A 21 -17.66 -19.81 15.06
CA LEU A 21 -16.65 -19.66 14.01
C LEU A 21 -17.16 -18.76 12.86
N PHE A 22 -18.41 -18.94 12.45
CA PHE A 22 -19.03 -18.11 11.42
C PHE A 22 -19.12 -16.64 11.85
N LEU A 23 -19.55 -16.37 13.10
CA LEU A 23 -19.60 -15.01 13.65
C LEU A 23 -18.20 -14.38 13.72
N LEU A 24 -17.17 -15.15 14.08
CA LEU A 24 -15.79 -14.68 14.07
C LEU A 24 -15.33 -14.31 12.66
N ILE A 25 -15.59 -15.16 11.67
CA ILE A 25 -15.24 -14.88 10.26
C ILE A 25 -15.99 -13.63 9.75
N ALA A 26 -17.28 -13.51 10.04
CA ALA A 26 -18.07 -12.34 9.65
C ALA A 26 -17.58 -11.06 10.34
N GLY A 27 -17.24 -11.13 11.63
CA GLY A 27 -16.63 -10.03 12.39
C GLY A 27 -15.28 -9.60 11.80
N ILE A 28 -14.43 -10.57 11.47
CA ILE A 28 -13.14 -10.31 10.82
C ILE A 28 -13.35 -9.65 9.45
N PHE A 29 -14.25 -10.18 8.62
CA PHE A 29 -14.53 -9.64 7.28
C PHE A 29 -15.08 -8.20 7.34
N THR A 30 -16.02 -7.94 8.24
CA THR A 30 -16.60 -6.59 8.43
C THR A 30 -15.58 -5.59 8.95
N PHE A 31 -14.71 -6.00 9.88
CA PHE A 31 -13.59 -5.19 10.35
C PHE A 31 -12.63 -4.82 9.22
N PHE A 32 -12.17 -5.80 8.44
CA PHE A 32 -11.28 -5.56 7.30
C PHE A 32 -11.92 -4.68 6.23
N TYR A 33 -13.21 -4.91 5.91
CA TYR A 33 -13.94 -4.08 4.96
C TYR A 33 -14.05 -2.62 5.42
N SER A 34 -14.32 -2.41 6.71
CA SER A 34 -14.39 -1.06 7.30
C SER A 34 -13.03 -0.36 7.31
N ALA A 35 -11.95 -1.10 7.61
CA ALA A 35 -10.58 -0.55 7.64
C ALA A 35 -10.09 -0.10 6.26
N GLN A 36 -10.60 -0.67 5.16
CA GLN A 36 -10.25 -0.26 3.79
C GLN A 36 -11.05 0.92 3.26
N LYS A 37 -12.19 1.27 3.87
CA LYS A 37 -13.02 2.41 3.44
C LYS A 37 -12.24 3.72 3.25
N PRO A 38 -11.38 4.17 4.19
CA PRO A 38 -10.63 5.42 4.02
C PRO A 38 -9.68 5.38 2.81
N VAL A 39 -8.96 4.26 2.61
CA VAL A 39 -8.05 4.08 1.46
C VAL A 39 -8.81 4.18 0.14
N ARG A 40 -9.95 3.48 0.02
CA ARG A 40 -10.79 3.54 -1.19
C ARG A 40 -11.37 4.94 -1.44
N ALA A 41 -11.68 5.67 -0.38
CA ALA A 41 -12.17 7.04 -0.51
C ALA A 41 -11.06 7.99 -0.98
N ASP A 42 -9.84 7.83 -0.48
CA ASP A 42 -8.67 8.60 -0.93
C ASP A 42 -8.33 8.27 -2.39
N GLU A 43 -8.35 7.00 -2.78
CA GLU A 43 -8.15 6.56 -4.17
C GLU A 43 -9.21 7.14 -5.12
N ALA A 44 -10.50 7.04 -4.76
CA ALA A 44 -11.58 7.64 -5.54
C ALA A 44 -11.43 9.16 -5.66
N THR A 45 -10.96 9.82 -4.60
CA THR A 45 -10.67 11.26 -4.60
C THR A 45 -9.52 11.59 -5.57
N ALA A 46 -8.46 10.78 -5.60
CA ALA A 46 -7.34 10.94 -6.52
C ALA A 46 -7.78 10.77 -7.97
N LEU A 47 -8.55 9.72 -8.27
CA LEU A 47 -9.13 9.47 -9.61
C LEU A 47 -10.00 10.63 -10.08
N ALA A 48 -10.90 11.13 -9.21
CA ALA A 48 -11.74 12.28 -9.54
C ALA A 48 -10.95 13.57 -9.80
N ARG A 49 -9.78 13.75 -9.16
CA ARG A 49 -8.94 14.94 -9.38
C ARG A 49 -8.25 14.96 -10.74
N ILE A 50 -7.94 13.78 -11.28
CA ILE A 50 -7.23 13.63 -12.55
C ILE A 50 -8.16 13.35 -13.74
N ASP A 51 -9.44 13.09 -13.47
CA ASP A 51 -10.45 12.85 -14.49
C ASP A 51 -10.51 14.01 -15.51
N GLY A 52 -10.54 13.65 -16.80
CA GLY A 52 -10.45 14.58 -17.93
C GLY A 52 -9.13 15.35 -18.08
N LYS A 53 -8.16 15.19 -17.17
CA LYS A 53 -6.88 15.94 -17.17
C LYS A 53 -5.67 15.06 -17.44
N VAL A 54 -5.72 13.79 -17.03
CA VAL A 54 -4.64 12.82 -17.22
C VAL A 54 -5.17 11.62 -18.00
N ASP A 55 -4.37 11.14 -18.95
CA ASP A 55 -4.69 9.95 -19.74
C ASP A 55 -4.36 8.67 -18.97
N LEU A 56 -5.11 8.39 -17.90
CA LEU A 56 -5.08 7.11 -17.17
C LEU A 56 -6.35 6.31 -17.52
N LYS A 57 -6.20 5.21 -18.25
CA LYS A 57 -7.32 4.39 -18.75
C LYS A 57 -7.57 3.14 -17.92
N GLN A 58 -6.50 2.57 -17.40
CA GLN A 58 -6.55 1.47 -16.46
C GLN A 58 -5.71 1.88 -15.26
N GLN A 59 -6.28 1.81 -14.06
CA GLN A 59 -5.55 1.99 -12.81
C GLN A 59 -5.18 0.59 -12.28
N ASP A 60 -3.95 0.45 -11.82
CA ASP A 60 -3.40 -0.80 -11.30
C ASP A 60 -3.21 -0.71 -9.77
N ASP A 61 -2.26 0.11 -9.31
CA ASP A 61 -1.99 0.30 -7.88
C ASP A 61 -2.28 1.73 -7.40
N PHE A 62 -2.60 1.83 -6.11
CA PHE A 62 -2.72 3.07 -5.37
C PHE A 62 -1.75 3.09 -4.19
N TYR A 63 -1.08 4.23 -4.00
CA TYR A 63 -0.18 4.49 -2.88
C TYR A 63 -0.58 5.78 -2.18
N LEU A 64 -0.51 5.77 -0.84
CA LEU A 64 -0.64 6.96 0.00
C LEU A 64 0.71 7.26 0.64
N TYR A 65 1.31 8.37 0.22
CA TYR A 65 2.57 8.88 0.78
C TYR A 65 2.29 10.04 1.73
N ASN A 66 2.76 9.94 2.97
CA ASN A 66 2.62 10.97 4.01
C ASN A 66 3.99 11.54 4.37
N GLY A 67 4.56 12.35 3.49
CA GLY A 67 5.85 12.99 3.71
C GLY A 67 5.75 14.28 4.53
N ALA A 68 6.90 14.72 5.07
CA ALA A 68 7.00 15.97 5.82
C ALA A 68 6.61 17.22 4.99
N ASN A 69 6.82 17.18 3.67
CA ASN A 69 6.53 18.29 2.76
C ASN A 69 5.17 18.16 2.05
N GLY A 70 4.35 17.17 2.41
CA GLY A 70 3.01 17.02 1.86
C GLY A 70 2.55 15.57 1.75
N VAL A 71 1.24 15.43 1.58
CA VAL A 71 0.58 14.15 1.35
C VAL A 71 0.32 13.98 -0.14
N TYR A 72 0.67 12.83 -0.69
CA TYR A 72 0.48 12.50 -2.10
C TYR A 72 -0.30 11.19 -2.25
N TYR A 73 -1.25 11.21 -3.16
CA TYR A 73 -1.91 10.03 -3.69
C TYR A 73 -1.19 9.66 -4.99
N VAL A 74 -0.62 8.46 -5.08
CA VAL A 74 0.08 8.01 -6.30
C VAL A 74 -0.68 6.87 -6.93
N LEU A 75 -1.02 7.02 -8.21
CA LEU A 75 -1.73 6.02 -9.01
C LEU A 75 -0.77 5.47 -10.06
N THR A 76 -0.73 4.15 -10.24
CA THR A 76 -0.06 3.51 -11.37
C THR A 76 -1.10 2.97 -12.33
N GLY A 77 -0.70 2.77 -13.59
CA GLY A 77 -1.55 2.09 -14.55
C GLY A 77 -1.17 2.40 -15.98
N LYS A 78 -2.12 2.26 -16.91
CA LYS A 78 -1.88 2.40 -18.35
C LYS A 78 -2.64 3.57 -18.96
N ASN A 79 -1.98 4.27 -19.88
CA ASN A 79 -2.60 5.30 -20.71
C ASN A 79 -3.32 4.73 -21.95
N SER A 80 -3.94 5.59 -22.76
CA SER A 80 -4.67 5.18 -23.98
C SER A 80 -3.80 4.48 -25.02
N LYS A 81 -2.48 4.63 -24.94
CA LYS A 81 -1.49 3.99 -25.81
C LYS A 81 -0.95 2.68 -25.23
N GLY A 82 -1.48 2.23 -24.09
CA GLY A 82 -1.02 1.02 -23.40
C GLY A 82 0.34 1.18 -22.70
N LYS A 83 0.84 2.41 -22.53
CA LYS A 83 2.10 2.68 -21.82
C LYS A 83 1.85 2.81 -20.33
N ASP A 84 2.73 2.20 -19.53
CA ASP A 84 2.70 2.31 -18.08
C ASP A 84 3.09 3.72 -17.63
N ILE A 85 2.24 4.33 -16.82
CA ILE A 85 2.40 5.67 -16.27
C ILE A 85 2.21 5.65 -14.76
N ILE A 86 2.78 6.66 -14.12
CA ILE A 86 2.64 6.93 -12.69
C ILE A 86 2.15 8.37 -12.54
N VAL A 87 1.16 8.58 -11.69
CA VAL A 87 0.47 9.86 -11.49
C VAL A 87 0.54 10.24 -10.02
N TRP A 88 1.33 11.26 -9.70
CA TRP A 88 1.42 11.83 -8.35
C TRP A 88 0.43 12.98 -8.21
N VAL A 89 -0.60 12.76 -7.38
CA VAL A 89 -1.66 13.72 -7.09
C VAL A 89 -1.45 14.29 -5.69
N PRO A 90 -0.96 15.53 -5.54
CA PRO A 90 -0.82 16.15 -4.23
C PRO A 90 -2.19 16.29 -3.57
N LYS A 91 -2.31 16.00 -2.27
CA LYS A 91 -3.57 16.21 -1.51
C LYS A 91 -3.94 17.69 -1.45
N SER A 92 -2.94 18.56 -1.38
CA SER A 92 -3.09 20.01 -1.58
C SER A 92 -3.62 20.32 -2.99
N LYS A 93 -4.52 21.31 -3.10
CA LYS A 93 -5.03 21.79 -4.40
C LYS A 93 -4.16 22.90 -5.00
N LYS A 94 -3.16 23.39 -4.27
CA LYS A 94 -2.25 24.44 -4.74
C LYS A 94 -1.15 23.88 -5.63
N ASP A 95 -0.79 22.63 -5.40
CA ASP A 95 0.28 21.94 -6.11
C ASP A 95 -0.28 21.17 -7.31
N THR A 96 0.55 20.99 -8.33
CA THR A 96 0.15 20.39 -9.60
C THR A 96 0.32 18.88 -9.60
N VAL A 97 -0.52 18.19 -10.36
CA VAL A 97 -0.38 16.75 -10.64
C VAL A 97 0.85 16.54 -11.51
N VAL A 98 1.66 15.53 -11.17
CA VAL A 98 2.84 15.11 -11.95
C VAL A 98 2.56 13.75 -12.59
N VAL A 99 2.91 13.59 -13.86
CA VAL A 99 2.77 12.34 -14.61
C VAL A 99 4.11 11.98 -15.22
N LYS A 100 4.55 10.74 -15.05
CA LYS A 100 5.75 10.17 -15.69
C LYS A 100 5.45 8.80 -16.27
N TYR A 101 6.26 8.34 -17.23
CA TYR A 101 6.22 6.93 -17.59
C TYR A 101 6.86 6.10 -16.48
N ALA A 102 6.35 4.90 -16.25
CA ALA A 102 6.99 3.98 -15.33
C ALA A 102 8.41 3.60 -15.78
N SER A 103 8.68 3.67 -17.09
CA SER A 103 10.01 3.45 -17.69
C SER A 103 11.00 4.58 -17.47
N ASP A 104 10.57 5.75 -16.97
CA ASP A 104 11.46 6.89 -16.73
C ASP A 104 12.25 6.74 -15.42
N GLY A 105 11.97 5.69 -14.63
CA GLY A 105 12.61 5.47 -13.35
C GLY A 105 12.73 3.99 -12.98
N ILE A 106 13.30 3.75 -11.80
CA ILE A 106 13.53 2.42 -11.26
C ILE A 106 12.22 1.76 -10.79
N SER A 107 12.17 0.45 -10.96
CA SER A 107 11.08 -0.37 -10.45
C SER A 107 11.13 -0.51 -8.93
N LYS A 108 9.98 -0.90 -8.36
CA LYS A 108 9.86 -1.28 -6.94
C LYS A 108 10.91 -2.31 -6.52
N ASN A 109 11.20 -3.29 -7.38
CA ASN A 109 12.15 -4.36 -7.09
C ASN A 109 13.60 -3.86 -7.09
N GLU A 110 13.95 -2.92 -7.96
CA GLU A 110 15.26 -2.28 -7.96
C GLU A 110 15.46 -1.42 -6.71
N ALA A 111 14.44 -0.68 -6.28
CA ALA A 111 14.49 0.09 -5.03
C ALA A 111 14.67 -0.84 -3.81
N ILE A 112 13.94 -1.97 -3.78
CA ILE A 112 14.11 -3.02 -2.75
C ILE A 112 15.53 -3.59 -2.78
N ALA A 113 16.08 -3.87 -3.97
CA ALA A 113 17.41 -4.44 -4.11
C ALA A 113 18.48 -3.48 -3.55
N LYS A 114 18.36 -2.17 -3.81
CA LYS A 114 19.23 -1.14 -3.25
C LYS A 114 19.23 -1.13 -1.73
N VAL A 115 18.05 -1.09 -1.10
CA VAL A 115 17.94 -1.12 0.37
C VAL A 115 18.53 -2.41 0.95
N LYS A 116 18.27 -3.56 0.32
CA LYS A 116 18.86 -4.83 0.76
C LYS A 116 20.38 -4.81 0.70
N GLN A 117 20.95 -4.25 -0.36
CA GLN A 117 22.39 -4.14 -0.54
C GLN A 117 23.04 -3.18 0.46
N GLU A 118 22.42 -2.03 0.70
CA GLU A 118 23.04 -0.97 1.50
C GLU A 118 22.77 -1.08 3.00
N LYS A 119 21.59 -1.58 3.39
CA LYS A 119 21.13 -1.56 4.79
C LYS A 119 20.97 -2.94 5.41
N ASN A 120 20.96 -4.00 4.59
CA ASN A 120 20.76 -5.38 5.04
C ASN A 120 19.61 -5.51 6.08
N PRO A 121 18.38 -5.09 5.73
CA PRO A 121 17.27 -5.01 6.66
C PRO A 121 16.90 -6.40 7.18
N ALA A 122 16.58 -6.50 8.47
CA ALA A 122 16.04 -7.73 9.04
C ALA A 122 14.62 -8.00 8.51
N LYS A 123 13.83 -6.95 8.29
CA LYS A 123 12.46 -7.05 7.75
C LYS A 123 12.06 -5.80 6.97
N LEU A 124 11.57 -5.98 5.75
CA LEU A 124 10.89 -4.90 5.01
C LEU A 124 9.45 -4.77 5.50
N LEU A 125 8.99 -3.55 5.76
CA LEU A 125 7.66 -3.25 6.25
C LEU A 125 6.75 -2.71 5.14
N ASN A 126 7.20 -1.69 4.42
CA ASN A 126 6.44 -1.09 3.33
C ASN A 126 7.37 -0.51 2.25
N VAL A 127 6.88 -0.46 1.02
CA VAL A 127 7.55 0.15 -0.14
C VAL A 127 6.51 0.95 -0.90
N THR A 128 6.67 2.27 -0.95
CA THR A 128 5.64 3.21 -1.40
C THR A 128 6.22 4.26 -2.33
N LEU A 129 5.52 4.52 -3.44
CA LEU A 129 5.81 5.68 -4.27
C LEU A 129 5.39 6.95 -3.53
N GLY A 130 6.26 7.94 -3.53
CA GLY A 130 6.05 9.22 -2.87
C GLY A 130 6.59 10.38 -3.67
N MET A 131 6.49 11.56 -3.08
CA MET A 131 7.07 12.77 -3.62
C MET A 131 7.56 13.66 -2.48
N ASP A 132 8.84 14.00 -2.49
CA ASP A 132 9.43 14.94 -1.55
C ASP A 132 10.01 16.15 -2.28
N LYS A 133 9.55 17.34 -1.92
CA LYS A 133 9.98 18.62 -2.54
C LYS A 133 9.97 18.61 -4.07
N GLY A 134 8.99 17.92 -4.68
CA GLY A 134 8.84 17.80 -6.13
C GLY A 134 9.67 16.68 -6.76
N VAL A 135 10.48 15.95 -5.99
CA VAL A 135 11.25 14.78 -6.44
C VAL A 135 10.42 13.52 -6.20
N PRO A 136 10.08 12.75 -7.26
CA PRO A 136 9.42 11.47 -7.09
C PRO A 136 10.40 10.46 -6.48
N ILE A 137 9.93 9.70 -5.51
CA ILE A 137 10.78 8.76 -4.75
C ILE A 137 10.09 7.41 -4.56
N TRP A 138 10.88 6.38 -4.34
CA TRP A 138 10.48 5.19 -3.59
C TRP A 138 10.90 5.35 -2.13
N GLU A 139 9.95 5.33 -1.21
CA GLU A 139 10.20 5.24 0.24
C GLU A 139 10.08 3.78 0.69
N ILE A 140 11.11 3.28 1.37
CA ILE A 140 11.15 1.92 1.93
C ILE A 140 11.28 2.02 3.44
N SER A 141 10.30 1.48 4.16
CA SER A 141 10.39 1.31 5.61
C SER A 141 10.80 -0.11 5.96
N TYR A 142 11.68 -0.25 6.95
CA TYR A 142 12.24 -1.53 7.36
C TYR A 142 12.63 -1.54 8.84
N LEU A 143 12.79 -2.75 9.39
CA LEU A 143 13.42 -2.99 10.67
C LEU A 143 14.85 -3.48 10.46
N ASP A 144 15.78 -2.93 11.23
CA ASP A 144 17.14 -3.47 11.31
C ASP A 144 17.21 -4.67 12.28
N SER A 145 18.41 -5.21 12.49
CA SER A 145 18.64 -6.36 13.38
C SER A 145 18.40 -6.07 14.85
N SER A 146 18.43 -4.80 15.28
CA SER A 146 18.07 -4.38 16.62
C SER A 146 16.55 -4.22 16.81
N GLY A 147 15.80 -4.26 15.71
CA GLY A 147 14.35 -4.04 15.71
C GLY A 147 13.95 -2.58 15.62
N SER A 148 14.88 -1.66 15.35
CA SER A 148 14.59 -0.23 15.22
C SER A 148 13.95 0.06 13.86
N LEU A 149 13.03 1.04 13.82
CA LEU A 149 12.35 1.43 12.59
C LEU A 149 13.23 2.40 11.79
N ASN A 150 13.36 2.13 10.50
CA ASN A 150 14.16 2.91 9.59
C ASN A 150 13.40 3.16 8.28
N TYR A 151 13.68 4.30 7.64
CA TYR A 151 13.18 4.68 6.32
C TYR A 151 14.36 4.98 5.40
N TYR A 152 14.25 4.52 4.16
CA TYR A 152 15.25 4.76 3.12
C TYR A 152 14.54 5.16 1.84
N ASP A 153 14.82 6.39 1.40
CA ASP A 153 14.24 7.02 0.23
C ASP A 153 15.23 6.94 -0.93
N VAL A 154 14.74 6.54 -2.10
CA VAL A 154 15.49 6.45 -3.35
C VAL A 154 14.82 7.33 -4.38
N ASP A 155 15.60 8.12 -5.11
CA ASP A 155 15.11 8.88 -6.25
C ASP A 155 14.50 7.91 -7.29
N PHE A 156 13.27 8.19 -7.73
CA PHE A 156 12.57 7.33 -8.67
C PHE A 156 13.29 7.28 -10.02
N GLU A 157 13.77 8.41 -10.54
CA GLU A 157 14.31 8.50 -11.89
C GLU A 157 15.74 7.95 -11.96
N THR A 158 16.59 8.36 -11.03
CA THR A 158 18.01 8.01 -11.05
C THR A 158 18.31 6.71 -10.30
N GLY A 159 17.43 6.33 -9.37
CA GLY A 159 17.70 5.27 -8.42
C GLY A 159 18.77 5.64 -7.39
N GLU A 160 19.26 6.86 -7.35
CA GLU A 160 20.25 7.28 -6.37
C GLU A 160 19.64 7.42 -4.97
N TRP A 161 20.47 7.28 -3.94
CA TRP A 161 20.06 7.55 -2.57
C TRP A 161 19.55 8.98 -2.45
N TYR A 162 18.35 9.15 -1.87
CA TYR A 162 17.76 10.46 -1.62
C TYR A 162 17.93 10.89 -0.16
N ARG A 163 17.47 10.03 0.78
CA ARG A 163 17.54 10.29 2.22
C ARG A 163 17.39 9.00 3.01
N ALA A 164 17.89 8.97 4.24
CA ALA A 164 17.54 7.96 5.22
C ALA A 164 17.11 8.60 6.56
N ILE A 165 16.19 7.97 7.26
CA ILE A 165 15.81 8.27 8.65
C ILE A 165 16.01 6.99 9.43
N GLU A 166 16.85 7.01 10.46
CA GLU A 166 17.30 5.80 11.14
C GLU A 166 17.03 5.83 12.64
N ASN A 167 16.88 4.64 13.21
CA ASN A 167 16.76 4.40 14.65
C ASN A 167 15.55 5.11 15.32
N LEU A 168 14.36 4.98 14.71
CA LEU A 168 13.09 5.43 15.31
C LEU A 168 12.51 4.41 16.30
#